data_AF-A0A3S9AQH6-F1
#
_entry.id   AF-A0A3S9AQH6-F1
#
_cell.length_a   1.000
_cell.length_b   1.000
_cell.length_c   1.000
_cell.angle_alpha   90.00
_cell.angle_beta   90.00
_cell.angle_gamma   90.00
#
_symmetry.space_group_name_H-M   'P 1'
#
loop_
_entity.id
_entity.type
_entity.pdbx_description
1 polymer ?
#
loop_
_entity_poly.entity_id
_entity_poly.type
_entity_poly.pdbx_seq_one_letter_code
_entity_poly.pdbx_strand_id
1 'polypeptide(L)'
;MPVPAALDALGVYWKRDPDFVPVKDKMTVRLNVSLGGGVVELLATGPKWYDTRAEKGGGGAVDLAMHLLRLDFVNAVKRLQSN
;
A
#
# COMPACT_ATOMS: atom_id res chain seq x y z
N MET A 1 -2.12 4.05 -11.04
CA MET A 1 -0.79 3.90 -10.39
C MET A 1 -0.75 2.58 -9.64
N PRO A 2 0.23 1.69 -9.88
CA PRO A 2 0.43 0.48 -9.09
C PRO A 2 0.78 0.78 -7.63
N VAL A 3 0.51 -0.16 -6.72
CA VAL A 3 0.76 0.00 -5.27
C VAL A 3 2.23 0.32 -4.95
N PRO A 4 3.25 -0.36 -5.51
CA PRO A 4 4.65 0.02 -5.29
C PRO A 4 4.95 1.48 -5.61
N ALA A 5 4.53 1.96 -6.79
CA ALA A 5 4.72 3.35 -7.19
C ALA A 5 3.97 4.33 -6.28
N ALA A 6 2.80 3.94 -5.76
CA ALA A 6 2.08 4.73 -4.77
C ALA A 6 2.85 4.80 -3.44
N LEU A 7 3.46 3.71 -2.99
CA LEU A 7 4.28 3.69 -1.77
C LEU A 7 5.52 4.57 -1.93
N ASP A 8 6.18 4.52 -3.09
CA ASP A 8 7.30 5.41 -3.42
C ASP A 8 6.86 6.88 -3.40
N ALA A 9 5.73 7.20 -4.04
CA ALA A 9 5.15 8.55 -4.04
C ALA A 9 4.71 9.02 -2.64
N LEU A 10 4.41 8.11 -1.71
CA LEU A 10 4.11 8.48 -0.32
C LEU A 10 5.38 8.71 0.52
N GLY A 11 6.54 8.31 0.00
CA GLY A 11 7.82 8.39 0.69
C GLY A 11 7.90 7.45 1.89
N VAL A 12 7.17 6.32 1.85
CA VAL A 12 7.23 5.30 2.89
C VAL A 12 8.23 4.22 2.51
N TYR A 13 8.95 3.70 3.48
CA TYR A 13 9.84 2.57 3.24
C TYR A 13 9.02 1.29 3.12
N TRP A 14 9.28 0.48 2.09
CA TRP A 14 8.63 -0.80 1.90
C TRP A 14 9.60 -1.80 1.27
N LYS A 15 9.32 -3.09 1.48
CA LYS A 15 10.00 -4.18 0.80
C LYS A 15 9.00 -5.23 0.33
N ARG A 16 9.30 -5.88 -0.79
CA ARG A 16 8.54 -7.06 -1.22
C ARG A 16 8.91 -8.25 -0.34
N ASP A 17 7.93 -9.09 -0.03
CA ASP A 17 8.14 -10.40 0.57
C ASP A 17 8.49 -11.41 -0.55
N PRO A 18 9.73 -11.95 -0.58
CA PRO A 18 10.16 -12.90 -1.61
C PRO A 18 9.56 -14.29 -1.44
N ASP A 19 9.13 -14.64 -0.22
CA ASP A 19 8.64 -15.98 0.12
C ASP A 19 7.13 -16.12 -0.12
N PHE A 20 6.46 -15.00 -0.44
CA PHE A 20 5.04 -15.00 -0.73
C PHE A 20 4.73 -15.64 -2.09
N VAL A 21 4.02 -16.78 -2.05
CA VAL A 21 3.50 -17.46 -3.24
C VAL A 21 2.00 -17.16 -3.39
N PRO A 22 1.58 -16.44 -4.44
CA PRO A 22 0.17 -16.16 -4.68
C PRO A 22 -0.61 -17.43 -5.06
N VAL A 23 -1.80 -17.59 -4.45
CA VAL A 23 -2.67 -18.76 -4.71
C VAL A 23 -3.79 -18.44 -5.72
N LYS A 24 -4.46 -17.29 -5.58
CA LYS A 24 -5.62 -16.92 -6.41
C LYS A 24 -5.22 -16.19 -7.69
N ASP A 25 -4.45 -15.12 -7.53
CA ASP A 25 -4.00 -14.28 -8.64
C ASP A 25 -2.47 -14.25 -8.64
N LYS A 26 -1.86 -14.79 -9.69
CA LYS A 26 -0.40 -14.90 -9.84
C LYS A 26 0.31 -13.55 -9.89
N MET A 27 -0.42 -12.47 -10.13
CA MET A 27 0.10 -11.10 -10.12
C MET A 27 0.08 -10.47 -8.72
N THR A 28 -0.56 -11.12 -7.74
CA THR A 28 -0.53 -10.64 -6.36
C THR A 28 0.87 -10.76 -5.78
N VAL A 29 1.34 -9.66 -5.21
CA VAL A 29 2.59 -9.61 -4.45
C VAL A 29 2.29 -9.23 -3.01
N ARG A 30 3.09 -9.69 -2.05
CA ARG A 30 3.02 -9.21 -0.68
C ARG A 30 4.11 -8.16 -0.44
N LEU A 31 3.72 -7.04 0.16
CA LEU A 31 4.57 -5.91 0.48
C LEU A 31 4.52 -5.65 1.98
N ASN A 32 5.69 -5.44 2.56
CA ASN A 32 5.87 -5.09 3.96
C ASN A 32 6.23 -3.60 4.03
N VAL A 33 5.30 -2.78 4.50
CA VAL A 33 5.44 -1.33 4.60
C VAL A 33 5.81 -0.95 6.02
N SER A 34 6.95 -0.27 6.18
CA SER A 34 7.42 0.20 7.48
C SER A 34 6.81 1.56 7.80
N LEU A 35 6.00 1.60 8.85
CA LEU A 35 5.44 2.82 9.42
C LEU A 35 6.03 3.03 10.82
N GLY A 36 6.02 4.27 11.33
CA GLY A 36 6.67 4.63 12.60
C GLY A 36 6.21 3.88 13.85
N GLY A 37 5.19 3.01 13.76
CA GLY A 37 4.71 2.13 14.83
C GLY A 37 4.68 0.64 14.48
N GLY A 38 5.24 0.21 13.35
CA GLY A 38 5.27 -1.20 12.96
C GLY A 38 5.29 -1.45 11.46
N VAL A 39 5.10 -2.71 11.08
CA VAL A 39 5.05 -3.15 9.68
C VAL A 39 3.62 -3.50 9.30
N VAL A 40 3.14 -2.94 8.20
CA VAL A 40 1.86 -3.27 7.56
C VAL A 40 2.11 -4.25 6.41
N GLU A 41 1.34 -5.33 6.39
CA GLU A 41 1.42 -6.38 5.37
C GLU A 41 0.30 -6.18 4.34
N LEU A 42 0.68 -5.76 3.14
CA LEU A 42 -0.23 -5.51 2.03
C LEU A 42 -0.11 -6.60 0.97
N LEU A 43 -1.25 -7.15 0.55
CA LEU A 43 -1.36 -7.87 -0.71
C LEU A 43 -1.71 -6.88 -1.81
N ALA A 44 -0.89 -6.78 -2.85
CA ALA A 44 -1.08 -5.84 -3.94
C ALA A 44 -1.25 -6.57 -5.28
N THR A 45 -2.28 -6.19 -6.03
CA THR A 45 -2.51 -6.62 -7.42
C THR A 45 -2.72 -5.37 -8.27
N GLY A 46 -1.68 -4.92 -8.98
CA GLY A 46 -1.73 -3.68 -9.74
C GLY A 46 -2.01 -2.47 -8.82
N PRO A 47 -3.11 -1.72 -9.00
CA PRO A 47 -3.50 -0.61 -8.11
C PRO A 47 -4.28 -1.06 -6.86
N LYS A 48 -4.78 -2.29 -6.83
CA LYS A 48 -5.57 -2.81 -5.71
C LYS A 48 -4.64 -3.27 -4.59
N TRP A 49 -5.03 -3.01 -3.37
CA TRP A 49 -4.31 -3.46 -2.18
C TRP A 49 -5.27 -3.99 -1.12
N TYR A 50 -4.76 -4.89 -0.28
CA TYR A 50 -5.47 -5.44 0.87
C TYR A 50 -4.51 -5.59 2.05
N ASP A 51 -4.81 -4.91 3.14
CA ASP A 51 -4.16 -5.08 4.42
C ASP A 51 -4.74 -6.31 5.13
N THR A 52 -3.90 -7.33 5.24
CA THR A 52 -4.30 -8.62 5.83
C THR A 52 -4.51 -8.56 7.34
N ARG A 53 -3.92 -7.58 8.02
CA ARG A 53 -4.02 -7.44 9.49
C ARG A 53 -5.22 -6.58 9.88
N ALA A 54 -5.51 -5.55 9.10
CA ALA A 54 -6.65 -4.67 9.31
C ALA A 54 -7.93 -5.14 8.61
N GLU A 55 -7.85 -6.17 7.77
CA GLU A 55 -8.93 -6.68 6.91
C GLU A 55 -9.56 -5.61 6.00
N LYS A 56 -8.75 -4.64 5.57
CA LYS A 56 -9.20 -3.50 4.74
C LYS A 56 -8.52 -3.55 3.39
N GLY A 57 -9.25 -3.16 2.34
CA GLY A 57 -8.69 -3.02 1.00
C GLY A 57 -9.14 -1.74 0.33
N GLY A 58 -8.40 -1.37 -0.71
CA GLY A 58 -8.66 -0.18 -1.50
C GLY A 58 -8.25 -0.38 -2.97
N GLY A 59 -8.73 0.52 -3.82
CA GLY A 59 -8.55 0.44 -5.28
C GLY A 59 -7.60 1.49 -5.85
N GLY A 60 -7.12 2.42 -5.03
CA GLY A 60 -6.28 3.52 -5.49
C GLY A 60 -5.23 3.98 -4.48
N ALA A 61 -4.34 4.83 -4.98
CA ALA A 61 -3.27 5.42 -4.19
C ALA A 61 -3.76 6.37 -3.10
N VAL A 62 -4.88 7.08 -3.36
CA VAL A 62 -5.48 7.98 -2.36
C VAL A 62 -6.01 7.16 -1.18
N ASP A 63 -6.77 6.10 -1.44
CA ASP A 63 -7.25 5.19 -0.39
C ASP A 63 -6.08 4.60 0.41
N LEU A 64 -5.00 4.23 -0.28
CA LEU A 64 -3.79 3.69 0.34
C LEU A 64 -3.14 4.71 1.28
N ALA A 65 -3.03 5.97 0.83
CA ALA A 65 -2.49 7.06 1.63
C ALA A 65 -3.35 7.34 2.87
N MET A 66 -4.67 7.36 2.70
CA MET A 66 -5.63 7.51 3.80
C MET A 66 -5.49 6.37 4.80
N HIS A 67 -5.37 5.12 4.34
CA HIS A 67 -5.25 3.95 5.21
C HIS A 67 -3.92 3.89 5.97
N LEU A 68 -2.78 4.04 5.27
CA LEU A 68 -1.46 3.91 5.87
C LEU A 68 -1.07 5.10 6.74
N LEU A 69 -1.36 6.31 6.27
CA LEU A 69 -0.94 7.56 6.93
C LEU A 69 -2.06 8.17 7.79
N ARG A 70 -3.25 7.56 7.82
CA ARG A 70 -4.44 8.04 8.56
C ARG A 70 -4.83 9.46 8.21
N LEU A 71 -4.65 9.83 6.94
CA LEU A 71 -4.99 11.15 6.41
C LEU A 71 -6.46 11.20 5.99
N ASP A 72 -7.04 12.39 6.02
CA ASP A 72 -8.26 12.67 5.26
C ASP A 72 -7.97 12.68 3.75
N PHE A 73 -9.04 12.68 2.94
CA PHE A 73 -8.95 12.64 1.49
C PHE A 73 -8.11 13.80 0.90
N VAL A 74 -8.29 15.02 1.41
CA VAL A 74 -7.62 16.22 0.87
C VAL A 74 -6.12 16.15 1.14
N ASN A 75 -5.73 15.77 2.35
CA ASN A 75 -4.35 15.62 2.74
C ASN A 75 -3.68 14.43 2.02
N ALA A 76 -4.41 13.35 1.77
CA ALA A 76 -3.94 12.22 0.97
C ALA A 76 -3.64 12.61 -0.48
N VAL A 77 -4.53 13.39 -1.13
CA VAL A 77 -4.31 13.89 -2.50
C VAL A 77 -3.09 14.81 -2.54
N LYS A 78 -3.00 15.78 -1.62
CA LYS A 78 -1.85 16.70 -1.55
C LYS A 78 -0.52 15.95 -1.38
N ARG A 79 -0.52 14.90 -0.54
CA ARG A 79 0.68 14.09 -0.30
C ARG A 79 1.17 13.40 -1.57
N LEU A 80 0.27 12.90 -2.41
CA LEU A 80 0.60 12.24 -3.69
C LEU A 80 1.01 13.20 -4.81
N GLN A 81 0.65 14.48 -4.71
CA GLN A 81 1.02 15.51 -5.68
C GLN A 81 2.35 16.21 -5.34
N SER A 82 2.86 16.01 -4.14
CA SER A 82 4.05 16.71 -3.64
C SER A 82 5.38 15.99 -3.97
N ASN A 83 5.34 14.95 -4.79
CA ASN A 83 6.49 14.12 -5.20
C ASN A 83 6.57 14.00 -6.71
#